data_AF-H1LEF8-F1
#
_entry.id   AF-H1LEF8-F1
#
_cell.length_a   1.000
_cell.length_b   1.000
_cell.length_c   1.000
_cell.angle_alpha   90.00
_cell.angle_beta   90.00
_cell.angle_gamma   90.00
#
_symmetry.space_group_name_H-M   'P 1'
#
loop_
_entity.id
_entity.type
_entity.pdbx_description
1 polymer ?
#
loop_
_entity_poly.entity_id
_entity_poly.type
_entity_poly.pdbx_seq_one_letter_code
_entity_poly.pdbx_strand_id
1 'polypeptide(L)'
;MAGKLITDHTVDLLVQLISIFNNVTLGIIVGIIIAVIGLLIFLGLTLSFIFLFANAIIVWRREGYSLSSSLTLIVGIGVILVDIFVFFNPIHAPAPLQTFISTFLTMIIFYILLTVWNTITSIIVYQWYFPKKDKDYIIVLGSGLIDGYKVGRLLGNRINTAIDFYHQQLKSTHKRAKLLFLGWPGRR
;
A
#
# COMPACT_ATOMS: atom_id res chain seq x y z
N MET A 1 -35.37 19.33 -46.92
CA MET A 1 -36.15 18.72 -45.82
C MET A 1 -35.29 18.00 -44.77
N ALA A 2 -34.13 17.44 -45.14
CA ALA A 2 -33.23 16.71 -44.22
C ALA A 2 -32.54 17.57 -43.13
N GLY A 3 -32.23 18.85 -43.41
CA GLY A 3 -31.51 19.71 -42.46
C GLY A 3 -32.28 20.02 -41.17
N LYS A 4 -33.62 20.07 -41.24
CA LYS A 4 -34.51 20.37 -40.09
C LYS A 4 -34.65 19.17 -39.13
N LEU A 5 -34.66 17.95 -39.67
CA LEU A 5 -34.70 16.70 -38.89
C LEU A 5 -33.43 16.50 -38.05
N ILE A 6 -32.24 16.84 -38.59
CA ILE A 6 -30.98 16.71 -37.86
C ILE A 6 -30.91 17.73 -36.72
N THR A 7 -31.39 18.96 -36.94
CA THR A 7 -31.40 20.00 -35.89
C THR A 7 -32.35 19.65 -34.76
N ASP A 8 -33.55 19.15 -35.05
CA ASP A 8 -34.53 18.73 -34.03
C ASP A 8 -33.96 17.60 -33.16
N HIS A 9 -33.31 16.59 -33.76
CA HIS A 9 -32.68 15.51 -32.99
C HIS A 9 -31.52 15.96 -32.11
N THR A 10 -30.71 16.94 -32.56
CA THR A 10 -29.63 17.49 -31.73
C THR A 10 -30.15 18.35 -30.58
N VAL A 11 -31.24 19.08 -30.79
CA VAL A 11 -31.89 19.89 -29.76
C VAL A 11 -32.56 18.99 -28.72
N ASP A 12 -33.21 17.90 -29.14
CA ASP A 12 -33.80 16.91 -28.24
C ASP A 12 -32.76 16.22 -27.36
N LEU A 13 -31.57 15.90 -27.91
CA LEU A 13 -30.44 15.34 -27.16
C LEU A 13 -29.89 16.33 -26.12
N LEU A 14 -29.81 17.61 -26.47
CA LEU A 14 -29.38 18.67 -25.55
C LEU A 14 -30.42 18.90 -24.43
N VAL A 15 -31.71 18.88 -24.75
CA VAL A 15 -32.80 18.98 -23.77
C VAL A 15 -32.83 17.77 -22.85
N GLN A 16 -32.58 16.56 -23.37
CA GLN A 16 -32.44 15.35 -22.54
C GLN A 16 -31.21 15.42 -21.63
N LEU A 17 -30.06 15.91 -22.10
CA LEU A 17 -28.88 16.14 -21.27
C LEU A 17 -29.15 17.17 -20.15
N ILE A 18 -29.80 18.30 -20.47
CA ILE A 18 -30.17 19.32 -19.49
C ILE A 18 -31.21 18.78 -18.50
N SER A 19 -32.17 17.97 -18.97
CA SER A 19 -33.17 17.31 -18.12
C SER A 19 -32.58 16.26 -17.18
N ILE A 20 -31.49 15.60 -17.56
CA ILE A 20 -30.72 14.67 -16.70
C ILE A 20 -30.05 15.44 -15.56
N PHE A 21 -29.53 16.65 -15.81
CA PHE A 21 -28.96 17.54 -14.78
C PHE A 21 -30.02 18.26 -13.93
N ASN A 22 -31.22 18.50 -14.47
CA ASN A 22 -32.34 19.15 -13.80
C ASN A 22 -33.11 18.21 -12.83
N ASN A 23 -32.73 16.92 -12.78
CA ASN A 23 -33.38 15.96 -11.92
C ASN A 23 -32.65 15.91 -10.57
N VAL A 24 -33.24 16.55 -9.55
CA VAL A 24 -32.72 16.63 -8.18
C VAL A 24 -32.27 15.25 -7.68
N THR A 25 -32.95 14.18 -8.08
CA THR A 25 -32.61 12.80 -7.73
C THR A 25 -31.27 12.33 -8.33
N LEU A 26 -30.97 12.69 -9.57
CA LEU A 26 -29.67 12.37 -10.20
C LEU A 26 -28.53 13.20 -9.58
N GLY A 27 -28.79 14.47 -9.25
CA GLY A 27 -27.86 15.31 -8.50
C GLY A 27 -27.53 14.72 -7.11
N ILE A 28 -28.54 14.20 -6.41
CA ILE A 28 -28.35 13.50 -5.12
C ILE A 28 -27.54 12.22 -5.31
N ILE A 29 -27.84 11.40 -6.32
CA ILE A 29 -27.10 10.15 -6.59
C ILE A 29 -25.62 10.45 -6.90
N VAL A 30 -25.36 11.42 -7.77
CA VAL A 30 -23.98 11.85 -8.11
C VAL A 30 -23.28 12.44 -6.89
N GLY A 31 -23.97 13.26 -6.10
CA GLY A 31 -23.44 13.83 -4.85
C GLY A 31 -23.07 12.74 -3.82
N ILE A 32 -23.91 11.72 -3.66
CA ILE A 32 -23.63 10.57 -2.80
C ILE A 32 -22.41 9.79 -3.32
N ILE A 33 -22.33 9.54 -4.63
CA ILE A 33 -21.19 8.84 -5.24
C ILE A 33 -19.89 9.61 -4.98
N ILE A 34 -19.88 10.92 -5.20
CA ILE A 34 -18.72 11.78 -4.94
C ILE A 34 -18.36 11.77 -3.45
N ALA A 35 -19.35 11.85 -2.56
CA ALA A 35 -19.13 11.80 -1.11
C ALA A 35 -18.54 10.45 -0.66
N VAL A 36 -19.04 9.33 -1.20
CA VAL A 36 -18.53 7.99 -0.92
C VAL A 36 -17.11 7.82 -1.45
N ILE A 37 -16.83 8.26 -2.67
CA ILE A 37 -15.47 8.23 -3.25
C ILE A 37 -14.53 9.10 -2.41
N GLY A 38 -14.94 10.31 -2.03
CA GLY A 38 -14.17 11.21 -1.17
C GLY A 38 -13.89 10.59 0.20
N LEU A 39 -14.89 9.94 0.80
CA LEU A 39 -14.73 9.23 2.08
C LEU A 39 -13.76 8.04 1.95
N LEU A 40 -13.86 7.26 0.87
CA LEU A 40 -12.95 6.14 0.61
C LEU A 40 -11.51 6.61 0.42
N ILE A 41 -11.30 7.70 -0.32
CA ILE A 41 -9.99 8.32 -0.49
C ILE A 41 -9.47 8.82 0.87
N PHE A 42 -10.28 9.54 1.64
CA PHE A 42 -9.90 10.05 2.95
C PHE A 42 -9.51 8.94 3.94
N LEU A 43 -10.31 7.87 4.00
CA LEU A 43 -10.02 6.70 4.80
C LEU A 43 -8.74 6.01 4.30
N GLY A 44 -8.62 5.79 3.00
CA GLY A 44 -7.44 5.18 2.38
C GLY A 44 -6.15 5.94 2.67
N LEU A 45 -6.20 7.28 2.60
CA LEU A 45 -5.08 8.16 2.97
C LEU A 45 -4.72 8.00 4.45
N THR A 46 -5.71 8.11 5.35
CA THR A 46 -5.51 8.01 6.80
C THR A 46 -4.92 6.64 7.19
N LEU A 47 -5.46 5.55 6.64
CA LEU A 47 -4.94 4.19 6.80
C LEU A 47 -3.51 4.07 6.27
N SER A 48 -3.21 4.67 5.12
CA SER A 48 -1.87 4.67 4.53
C SER A 48 -0.85 5.38 5.43
N PHE A 49 -1.21 6.51 6.04
CA PHE A 49 -0.37 7.20 7.02
C PHE A 49 -0.08 6.31 8.23
N ILE A 50 -1.12 5.75 8.87
CA ILE A 50 -0.96 4.84 10.02
C ILE A 50 -0.07 3.66 9.64
N PHE A 51 -0.26 3.10 8.45
CA PHE A 51 0.51 1.95 7.97
C PHE A 51 1.98 2.33 7.69
N LEU A 52 2.26 3.52 7.17
CA LEU A 52 3.62 4.00 6.94
C LEU A 52 4.38 4.13 8.26
N PHE A 53 3.75 4.75 9.28
CA PHE A 53 4.34 4.83 10.62
C PHE A 53 4.50 3.46 11.28
N ALA A 54 3.49 2.58 11.18
CA ALA A 54 3.57 1.23 11.71
C ALA A 54 4.70 0.43 11.03
N ASN A 55 4.84 0.51 9.71
CA ASN A 55 5.94 -0.13 8.98
C ASN A 55 7.30 0.41 9.42
N ALA A 56 7.45 1.73 9.55
CA ALA A 56 8.69 2.32 10.01
C ALA A 56 9.08 1.83 11.41
N ILE A 57 8.12 1.75 12.35
CA ILE A 57 8.35 1.22 13.71
C ILE A 57 8.68 -0.27 13.68
N ILE A 58 7.95 -1.07 12.88
CA ILE A 58 8.16 -2.51 12.77
C ILE A 58 9.54 -2.81 12.22
N VAL A 59 9.96 -2.14 11.14
CA VAL A 59 11.27 -2.36 10.52
C VAL A 59 12.38 -1.89 11.46
N TRP A 60 12.26 -0.72 12.10
CA TRP A 60 13.22 -0.26 13.10
C TRP A 60 13.37 -1.29 14.24
N ARG A 61 12.27 -1.86 14.75
CA ARG A 61 12.31 -2.91 15.79
C ARG A 61 12.79 -4.27 15.30
N ARG A 62 12.68 -4.60 14.00
CA ARG A 62 13.02 -5.92 13.45
C ARG A 62 14.43 -6.01 12.88
N GLU A 63 14.92 -4.95 12.24
CA GLU A 63 16.20 -4.95 11.49
C GLU A 63 17.32 -4.12 12.14
N GLY A 64 17.04 -3.34 13.19
CA GLY A 64 18.01 -2.39 13.75
C GLY A 64 18.14 -1.13 12.89
N TYR A 65 19.19 -0.32 13.11
CA TYR A 65 19.48 0.94 12.38
C TYR A 65 19.86 0.71 10.89
N SER A 66 18.99 0.05 10.14
CA SER A 66 19.10 -0.07 8.69
C SER A 66 18.71 1.27 8.05
N LEU A 67 19.68 1.95 7.42
CA LEU A 67 19.52 3.27 6.78
C LEU A 67 18.33 3.34 5.81
N SER A 68 17.97 2.23 5.16
CA SER A 68 16.81 2.17 4.25
C SER A 68 15.47 2.40 4.95
N SER A 69 15.31 1.95 6.20
CA SER A 69 14.07 2.13 6.97
C SER A 69 13.94 3.53 7.55
N SER A 70 15.07 4.18 7.83
CA SER A 70 15.07 5.58 8.27
C SER A 70 14.67 6.51 7.14
N LEU A 71 14.99 6.15 5.88
CA LEU A 71 14.70 6.98 4.72
C LEU A 71 13.19 7.11 4.47
N THR A 72 12.43 6.03 4.57
CA THR A 72 10.96 6.07 4.44
C THR A 72 10.30 6.86 5.57
N LEU A 73 10.82 6.78 6.80
CA LEU A 73 10.36 7.61 7.92
C LEU A 73 10.67 9.09 7.71
N ILE A 74 11.89 9.43 7.29
CA ILE A 74 12.32 10.81 7.02
C ILE A 74 11.49 11.41 5.87
N VAL A 75 11.25 10.64 4.80
CA VAL A 75 10.41 11.07 3.68
C VAL A 75 8.96 11.28 4.14
N GLY A 76 8.41 10.37 4.95
CA GLY A 76 7.05 10.52 5.50
C GLY A 76 6.89 11.77 6.38
N ILE A 77 7.87 12.06 7.25
CA ILE A 77 7.91 13.30 8.05
C ILE A 77 8.06 14.52 7.14
N GLY A 78 8.93 14.43 6.11
CA GLY A 78 9.14 15.48 5.13
C GLY A 78 7.85 15.88 4.40
N VAL A 79 7.02 14.92 4.01
CA VAL A 79 5.71 15.18 3.39
C VAL A 79 4.79 15.94 4.35
N ILE A 80 4.67 15.50 5.61
CA ILE A 80 3.81 16.17 6.60
C ILE A 80 4.27 17.61 6.86
N LEU A 81 5.58 17.81 6.99
CA LEU A 81 6.15 19.15 7.22
C LEU A 81 5.88 20.07 6.04
N VAL A 82 5.99 19.56 4.80
CA VAL A 82 5.70 20.33 3.60
C VAL A 82 4.21 20.67 3.51
N ASP A 83 3.31 19.72 3.77
CA ASP A 83 1.87 19.98 3.79
C ASP A 83 1.49 21.05 4.82
N ILE A 84 2.07 20.99 6.03
CA ILE A 84 1.89 22.03 7.06
C ILE A 84 2.45 23.38 6.57
N PHE A 85 3.63 23.39 5.94
CA PHE A 85 4.25 24.62 5.45
C PHE A 85 3.40 25.28 4.35
N VAL A 86 2.86 24.49 3.43
CA VAL A 86 1.98 24.97 2.33
C VAL A 86 0.64 25.46 2.88
N PHE A 87 0.08 24.78 3.89
CA PHE A 87 -1.22 25.14 4.46
C PHE A 87 -1.17 26.41 5.33
N PHE A 88 -0.10 26.61 6.11
CA PHE A 88 0.04 27.76 7.02
C PHE A 88 0.76 28.96 6.40
N ASN A 89 1.56 28.76 5.35
CA ASN A 89 2.19 29.84 4.59
C ASN A 89 1.99 29.58 3.09
N PRO A 90 1.01 30.24 2.43
CA PRO A 90 1.00 30.28 0.99
C PRO A 90 2.27 31.00 0.57
N ILE A 91 3.27 30.24 0.13
CA ILE A 91 4.59 30.74 -0.28
C ILE A 91 4.34 31.97 -1.17
N HIS A 92 4.77 33.14 -0.72
CA HIS A 92 4.76 34.37 -1.50
C HIS A 92 5.87 34.30 -2.56
N ALA A 93 5.74 33.35 -3.48
CA ALA A 93 6.60 33.16 -4.62
C ALA A 93 5.88 33.59 -5.90
N PRO A 94 6.61 33.91 -6.98
CA PRO A 94 6.02 34.14 -8.29
C PRO A 94 5.12 32.96 -8.70
N ALA A 95 3.96 33.24 -9.28
CA ALA A 95 2.94 32.24 -9.67
C ALA A 95 3.47 30.99 -10.43
N PRO A 96 4.46 31.08 -11.34
CA PRO A 96 4.99 29.88 -12.00
C PRO A 96 5.77 28.97 -11.04
N LEU A 97 6.51 29.53 -10.09
CA LEU A 97 7.29 28.76 -9.12
C LEU A 97 6.38 28.05 -8.12
N GLN A 98 5.31 28.72 -7.68
CA GLN A 98 4.31 28.14 -6.78
C GLN A 98 3.57 26.96 -7.44
N THR A 99 3.17 27.12 -8.70
CA THR A 99 2.50 26.06 -9.46
C THR A 99 3.41 24.84 -9.66
N PHE A 100 4.69 25.08 -9.97
CA PHE A 100 5.68 24.02 -10.12
C PHE A 100 5.89 23.24 -8.80
N ILE A 101 6.10 23.95 -7.69
CA ILE A 101 6.28 23.34 -6.36
C ILE A 101 5.04 22.54 -5.97
N SER A 102 3.84 23.12 -6.11
CA SER A 102 2.58 22.45 -5.77
C SER A 102 2.36 21.17 -6.60
N THR A 103 2.63 21.24 -7.91
CA THR A 103 2.48 20.09 -8.81
C THR A 103 3.49 18.99 -8.49
N PHE A 104 4.75 19.37 -8.28
CA PHE A 104 5.82 18.45 -7.92
C PHE A 104 5.55 17.73 -6.59
N LEU A 105 5.11 18.47 -5.57
CA LEU A 105 4.72 17.91 -4.28
C LEU A 105 3.53 16.97 -4.38
N THR A 106 2.49 17.37 -5.13
CA THR A 106 1.33 16.51 -5.40
C THR A 106 1.75 15.19 -6.05
N MET A 107 2.69 15.24 -7.00
CA MET A 107 3.20 14.04 -7.68
C MET A 107 4.01 13.13 -6.75
N ILE A 108 4.82 13.71 -5.85
CA ILE A 108 5.56 12.95 -4.81
C ILE A 108 4.60 12.27 -3.84
N ILE A 109 3.58 13.00 -3.36
CA ILE A 109 2.56 12.46 -2.46
C ILE A 109 1.86 11.28 -3.15
N PHE A 110 1.44 11.47 -4.40
CA PHE A 110 0.80 10.40 -5.18
C PHE A 110 1.70 9.18 -5.37
N TYR A 111 2.99 9.37 -5.66
CA TYR A 111 3.96 8.28 -5.77
C TYR A 111 4.11 7.49 -4.46
N ILE A 112 4.20 8.19 -3.32
CA ILE A 112 4.30 7.57 -2.00
C ILE A 112 3.03 6.77 -1.70
N LEU A 113 1.85 7.32 -1.98
CA LEU A 113 0.57 6.63 -1.81
C LEU A 113 0.48 5.37 -2.65
N LEU A 114 0.88 5.43 -3.93
CA LEU A 114 0.96 4.26 -4.79
C LEU A 114 1.88 3.18 -4.23
N THR A 115 3.04 3.59 -3.68
CA THR A 115 4.00 2.66 -3.09
C THR A 115 3.45 1.98 -1.83
N VAL A 116 2.76 2.74 -0.97
CA VAL A 116 2.07 2.19 0.21
C VAL A 116 0.96 1.24 -0.22
N TRP A 117 0.13 1.62 -1.20
CA TRP A 117 -0.93 0.77 -1.72
C TRP A 117 -0.40 -0.54 -2.32
N ASN A 118 0.70 -0.47 -3.07
CA ASN A 118 1.38 -1.64 -3.61
C ASN A 118 1.90 -2.57 -2.51
N THR A 119 2.43 -2.00 -1.43
CA THR A 119 2.92 -2.75 -0.27
C THR A 119 1.77 -3.43 0.48
N ILE A 120 0.67 -2.71 0.74
CA ILE A 120 -0.54 -3.26 1.36
C ILE A 120 -1.10 -4.40 0.52
N THR A 121 -1.24 -4.18 -0.79
CA THR A 121 -1.72 -5.19 -1.73
C THR A 121 -0.85 -6.44 -1.66
N SER A 122 0.48 -6.27 -1.67
CA SER A 122 1.42 -7.39 -1.56
C SER A 122 1.22 -8.17 -0.26
N ILE A 123 1.09 -7.48 0.89
CA ILE A 123 0.88 -8.13 2.18
C ILE A 123 -0.43 -8.92 2.20
N ILE A 124 -1.52 -8.35 1.70
CA ILE A 124 -2.83 -9.03 1.65
C ILE A 124 -2.76 -10.28 0.76
N VAL A 125 -2.17 -10.13 -0.43
CA VAL A 125 -2.01 -11.25 -1.38
C VAL A 125 -1.20 -12.39 -0.76
N TYR A 126 -0.10 -12.08 -0.07
CA TYR A 126 0.71 -13.09 0.60
C TYR A 126 0.01 -13.71 1.81
N GLN A 127 -0.77 -12.94 2.58
CA GLN A 127 -1.50 -13.46 3.75
C GLN A 127 -2.62 -14.43 3.37
N TRP A 128 -3.21 -14.28 2.17
CA TRP A 128 -4.25 -15.18 1.66
C TRP A 128 -3.72 -16.49 1.09
N TYR A 129 -2.40 -16.64 0.91
CA TYR A 129 -1.82 -17.88 0.44
C TYR A 129 -1.66 -18.88 1.61
N PHE A 130 -2.58 -19.84 1.72
CA PHE A 130 -2.49 -20.95 2.67
C PHE A 130 -1.88 -22.20 2.01
N PRO A 131 -0.65 -22.61 2.35
CA PRO A 131 -0.05 -23.82 1.79
C PRO A 131 -0.79 -25.08 2.26
N LYS A 132 -1.05 -26.02 1.34
CA LYS A 132 -1.64 -27.33 1.65
C LYS A 132 -0.74 -28.13 2.61
N LYS A 133 -1.34 -28.74 3.64
CA LYS A 133 -0.67 -29.45 4.75
C LYS A 133 -0.28 -30.90 4.45
N ASP A 134 0.18 -31.18 3.24
CA ASP A 134 0.67 -32.51 2.84
C ASP A 134 1.99 -32.35 2.07
N LYS A 135 3.05 -32.06 2.82
CA LYS A 135 4.40 -31.87 2.28
C LYS A 135 5.33 -32.94 2.84
N ASP A 136 6.13 -33.56 1.97
CA ASP A 136 7.15 -34.54 2.38
C ASP A 136 8.39 -33.85 2.97
N TYR A 137 8.69 -32.64 2.49
CA TYR A 137 9.86 -31.86 2.87
C TYR A 137 9.48 -30.42 3.21
N ILE A 138 9.99 -29.92 4.34
CA ILE A 138 9.91 -28.53 4.74
C ILE A 138 11.34 -27.97 4.66
N ILE A 139 11.59 -27.11 3.68
CA ILE A 139 12.93 -26.54 3.44
C ILE A 139 12.98 -25.15 4.07
N VAL A 140 13.85 -24.97 5.04
CA VAL A 140 14.12 -23.68 5.69
C VAL A 140 15.39 -23.09 5.08
N LEU A 141 15.22 -22.01 4.31
CA LEU A 141 16.33 -21.26 3.73
C LEU A 141 17.02 -20.42 4.80
N GLY A 142 18.27 -20.76 5.06
CA GLY A 142 19.17 -20.08 5.98
C GLY A 142 19.65 -18.73 5.44
N SER A 143 19.95 -17.81 6.35
CA SER A 143 20.41 -16.45 6.03
C SER A 143 21.83 -16.16 6.55
N GLY A 144 22.63 -17.20 6.82
CA GLY A 144 23.91 -17.07 7.53
C GLY A 144 23.73 -16.85 9.04
N LEU A 145 24.73 -17.25 9.83
CA LEU A 145 24.78 -17.02 11.28
C LEU A 145 25.44 -15.67 11.57
N ILE A 146 24.89 -14.92 12.51
CA ILE A 146 25.52 -13.72 13.07
C ILE A 146 26.70 -14.18 13.92
N ASP A 147 27.88 -13.62 13.69
CA ASP A 147 29.14 -13.95 14.39
C ASP A 147 29.50 -15.44 14.37
N GLY A 148 28.95 -16.22 13.44
CA GLY A 148 29.23 -17.66 13.27
C GLY A 148 28.55 -18.61 14.26
N TYR A 149 27.92 -18.12 15.33
CA TYR A 149 27.24 -18.96 16.34
C TYR A 149 25.81 -18.51 16.67
N LYS A 150 25.44 -17.27 16.34
CA LYS A 150 24.15 -16.70 16.73
C LYS A 150 23.17 -16.73 15.56
N VAL A 151 22.02 -17.35 15.78
CA VAL A 151 20.92 -17.32 14.80
C VAL A 151 20.35 -15.90 14.77
N GLY A 152 20.37 -15.25 13.59
CA GLY A 152 19.71 -13.97 13.42
C GLY A 152 18.21 -14.08 13.62
N ARG A 153 17.56 -13.00 14.10
CA ARG A 153 16.10 -13.00 14.37
C ARG A 153 15.28 -13.44 13.16
N LEU A 154 15.71 -13.09 11.94
CA LEU A 154 15.05 -13.51 10.70
C LEU A 154 15.08 -15.03 10.51
N LEU A 155 16.24 -15.66 10.74
CA LEU A 155 16.39 -17.11 10.66
C LEU A 155 15.61 -17.81 11.77
N GLY A 156 15.67 -17.29 13.01
CA GLY A 156 14.91 -17.82 14.14
C GLY A 156 13.41 -17.82 13.88
N ASN A 157 12.85 -16.71 13.37
CA ASN A 157 11.44 -16.64 13.01
C ASN A 157 11.06 -17.64 11.91
N ARG A 158 11.90 -17.83 10.88
CA ARG A 158 11.65 -18.83 9.83
C ARG A 158 11.68 -20.26 10.36
N ILE A 159 12.61 -20.57 11.27
CA ILE A 159 12.69 -21.87 11.93
C ILE A 159 11.41 -22.12 12.74
N ASN A 160 10.97 -21.14 13.53
CA ASN A 160 9.73 -21.25 14.31
C ASN A 160 8.51 -21.47 13.40
N THR A 161 8.36 -20.69 12.32
CA THR A 161 7.28 -20.90 11.35
C THR A 161 7.30 -22.30 10.74
N ALA A 162 8.49 -22.85 10.45
CA ALA A 162 8.61 -24.20 9.90
C ALA A 162 8.24 -25.29 10.92
N ILE A 163 8.59 -25.10 12.19
CA ILE A 163 8.21 -25.98 13.31
C ILE A 163 6.69 -25.92 13.52
N ASP A 164 6.10 -24.73 13.54
CA ASP A 164 4.66 -24.53 13.67
C ASP A 164 3.89 -25.22 12.54
N PHE A 165 4.37 -25.08 11.30
CA PHE A 165 3.78 -25.76 10.14
C PHE A 165 3.92 -27.29 10.25
N TYR A 166 5.08 -27.79 10.70
CA TYR A 166 5.29 -29.22 10.94
C TYR A 166 4.30 -29.77 11.97
N HIS A 167 4.10 -29.09 13.10
CA HIS A 167 3.12 -29.52 14.11
C HIS A 167 1.68 -29.46 13.60
N GLN A 168 1.31 -28.45 12.82
CA GLN A 168 -0.01 -28.36 12.21
C GLN A 168 -0.26 -29.47 11.20
N GLN A 169 0.73 -29.81 10.39
CA GLN A 169 0.65 -30.94 9.45
C GLN A 169 0.55 -32.27 10.18
N LEU A 170 1.35 -32.49 11.24
CA LEU A 170 1.31 -33.71 12.03
C LEU A 170 -0.08 -33.92 12.65
N LYS A 171 -0.72 -32.86 13.15
CA LYS A 171 -2.09 -32.91 13.69
C LYS A 171 -3.16 -33.21 12.63
N SER A 172 -3.01 -32.66 11.41
CA SER A 172 -4.05 -32.74 10.38
C SER A 172 -3.94 -34.01 9.52
N THR A 173 -2.72 -34.41 9.20
CA THR A 173 -2.44 -35.41 8.15
C THR A 173 -1.71 -36.63 8.73
N HIS A 174 -1.27 -36.59 10.00
CA HIS A 174 -0.48 -37.64 10.68
C HIS A 174 0.86 -37.99 9.99
N LYS A 175 1.24 -37.22 8.97
CA LYS A 175 2.44 -37.44 8.14
C LYS A 175 3.60 -36.60 8.65
N ARG A 176 4.74 -37.24 8.92
CA ARG A 176 5.98 -36.58 9.35
C ARG A 176 6.75 -36.07 8.13
N ALA A 177 6.82 -34.75 7.96
CA ALA A 177 7.69 -34.12 6.97
C ALA A 177 9.14 -34.09 7.46
N LYS A 178 10.12 -34.20 6.55
CA LYS A 178 11.54 -33.98 6.87
C LYS A 178 11.86 -32.48 6.81
N LEU A 179 12.45 -31.96 7.89
CA LEU A 179 12.96 -30.58 7.95
C LEU A 179 14.38 -30.53 7.38
N LEU A 180 14.59 -29.73 6.34
CA LEU A 180 15.88 -29.50 5.71
C LEU A 180 16.30 -28.05 5.91
N PHE A 181 17.44 -27.82 6.54
CA PHE A 181 17.99 -26.48 6.75
C PHE A 181 19.13 -26.23 5.76
N LEU A 182 18.95 -25.24 4.88
CA LEU A 182 19.96 -24.87 3.89
C LEU A 182 20.74 -23.66 4.39
N GLY A 183 22.02 -23.83 4.74
CA GLY A 183 22.88 -22.73 5.21
C GLY A 183 23.64 -22.05 4.07
N TRP A 184 23.61 -20.72 4.03
CA TRP A 184 24.55 -19.91 3.25
C TRP A 184 25.79 -19.58 4.10
N PRO A 185 27.02 -19.55 3.54
CA PRO A 185 28.22 -19.14 4.29
C PRO A 185 28.05 -17.75 4.91
N GLY A 186 28.22 -17.64 6.22
CA GLY A 186 28.21 -16.36 6.92
C GLY A 186 29.36 -15.48 6.42
N ARG A 187 29.10 -14.18 6.20
CA ARG A 187 30.18 -13.21 6.05
C ARG A 187 30.86 -13.08 7.43
N ARG A 188 32.18 -13.28 7.44
CA ARG A 188 33.03 -13.11 8.62
C ARG A 188 33.01 -11.67 9.12
#